data_AF-A0A962V573-F1
#
_entry.id   AF-A0A962V573-F1
#
_cell.length_a   1.000
_cell.length_b   1.000
_cell.length_c   1.000
_cell.angle_alpha   90.00
_cell.angle_beta   90.00
_cell.angle_gamma   90.00
#
_symmetry.space_group_name_H-M   'P 1'
#
loop_
_entity.id
_entity.type
_entity.pdbx_description
1 polymer ?
#
loop_
_entity_poly.entity_id
_entity_poly.type
_entity_poly.pdbx_seq_one_letter_code
_entity_poly.pdbx_strand_id
1 'polypeptide(L)'
;MSETQSIDIPRDVFDSARLTSAELKLELALALYAQQRLSIGKARELAGMSLWAFRQQLAARQIPTHLDIDDVQEDIKTLTQLGRL
;
A
#
# COMPACT_ATOMS: atom_id res chain seq x y z
N MET A 1 -13.17 -6.88 -13.24
CA MET A 1 -13.62 -6.86 -11.83
C MET A 1 -12.53 -7.55 -11.04
N SER A 2 -11.87 -6.86 -10.11
CA SER A 2 -10.84 -7.50 -9.29
C SER A 2 -11.51 -8.43 -8.29
N GLU A 3 -11.06 -9.66 -8.21
CA GLU A 3 -11.51 -10.61 -7.18
C GLU A 3 -10.98 -10.18 -5.81
N THR A 4 -11.81 -10.30 -4.78
CA THR A 4 -11.45 -9.91 -3.41
C THR A 4 -11.26 -11.16 -2.56
N GLN A 5 -10.24 -11.16 -1.69
CA GLN A 5 -10.11 -12.15 -0.61
C GLN A 5 -10.58 -11.55 0.73
N SER A 6 -11.20 -12.39 1.57
CA SER A 6 -11.62 -12.03 2.92
C SER A 6 -10.66 -12.60 3.97
N ILE A 7 -10.42 -11.83 5.03
CA ILE A 7 -9.63 -12.25 6.19
C ILE A 7 -10.51 -12.06 7.43
N ASP A 8 -10.63 -13.11 8.24
CA ASP A 8 -11.34 -13.05 9.50
C ASP A 8 -10.42 -12.60 10.63
N ILE A 9 -10.88 -11.63 11.42
CA ILE A 9 -10.16 -11.10 12.58
C ILE A 9 -11.09 -11.27 13.80
N PRO A 10 -10.62 -11.89 14.90
CA PRO A 10 -11.39 -11.96 16.14
C PRO A 10 -11.84 -10.58 16.60
N ARG A 11 -13.11 -10.48 17.02
CA ARG A 11 -13.73 -9.19 17.33
C ARG A 11 -13.04 -8.47 18.49
N ASP A 12 -12.64 -9.22 19.50
CA ASP A 12 -11.88 -8.73 20.66
C ASP A 12 -10.53 -8.11 20.26
N VAL A 13 -9.82 -8.72 19.30
CA VAL A 13 -8.56 -8.18 18.77
C VAL A 13 -8.80 -6.89 18.01
N PHE A 14 -9.83 -6.87 17.15
CA PHE A 14 -10.19 -5.67 16.38
C PHE A 14 -10.60 -4.50 17.30
N ASP A 15 -11.44 -4.78 18.29
CA ASP A 15 -11.90 -3.79 19.28
C ASP A 15 -10.72 -3.28 20.14
N SER A 16 -9.79 -4.17 20.51
CA SER A 16 -8.59 -3.81 21.27
C SER A 16 -7.62 -2.93 20.48
N ALA A 17 -7.54 -3.11 19.16
CA ALA A 17 -6.73 -2.26 18.29
C ALA A 17 -7.25 -0.83 18.20
N ARG A 18 -8.55 -0.61 18.48
CA ARG A 18 -9.22 0.70 18.39
C ARG A 18 -9.07 1.36 17.01
N LEU A 19 -9.11 0.54 15.97
CA LEU A 19 -9.02 0.98 14.58
C LEU A 19 -10.36 0.76 13.88
N THR A 20 -10.64 1.63 12.91
CA THR A 20 -11.64 1.37 11.87
C THR A 20 -11.08 0.42 10.82
N SER A 21 -11.94 -0.20 10.02
CA SER A 21 -11.51 -1.06 8.90
C SER A 21 -10.70 -0.28 7.85
N ALA A 22 -10.91 1.03 7.73
CA ALA A 22 -10.15 1.90 6.85
C ALA A 22 -8.72 2.12 7.39
N GLU A 23 -8.59 2.39 8.68
CA GLU A 23 -7.27 2.54 9.34
C GLU A 23 -6.49 1.22 9.32
N LEU A 24 -7.17 0.08 9.55
CA LEU A 24 -6.51 -1.23 9.44
C LEU A 24 -5.96 -1.49 8.03
N LYS A 25 -6.72 -1.13 6.98
CA LYS A 25 -6.24 -1.22 5.59
C LYS A 25 -5.04 -0.31 5.34
N LEU A 26 -5.04 0.89 5.91
CA LEU A 26 -3.91 1.81 5.82
C LEU A 26 -2.66 1.22 6.51
N GLU A 27 -2.79 0.74 7.75
CA GLU A 27 -1.68 0.14 8.48
C GLU A 27 -1.12 -1.10 7.75
N LEU A 28 -1.99 -1.94 7.19
CA LEU A 28 -1.57 -3.07 6.36
C LEU A 28 -0.83 -2.61 5.10
N ALA A 29 -1.34 -1.60 4.40
CA ALA A 29 -0.70 -1.06 3.20
C ALA A 29 0.68 -0.46 3.51
N LEU A 30 0.81 0.29 4.61
CA LEU A 30 2.07 0.88 5.06
C LEU A 30 3.08 -0.21 5.45
N ALA A 31 2.65 -1.22 6.21
CA ALA A 31 3.51 -2.33 6.61
C ALA A 31 4.02 -3.13 5.39
N LEU A 32 3.15 -3.43 4.43
CA LEU A 32 3.54 -4.15 3.22
C LEU A 32 4.45 -3.32 2.30
N TYR A 33 4.26 -1.99 2.24
CA TYR A 33 5.17 -1.10 1.52
C TYR A 33 6.55 -1.04 2.19
N ALA A 34 6.59 -0.85 3.52
CA ALA A 34 7.83 -0.79 4.28
C ALA A 34 8.65 -2.09 4.18
N GLN A 35 7.98 -3.23 4.00
CA GLN A 35 8.60 -4.54 3.76
C GLN A 35 8.94 -4.79 2.28
N GLN A 36 8.80 -3.80 1.40
CA GLN A 36 8.98 -3.92 -0.06
C GLN A 36 8.15 -5.05 -0.70
N ARG A 37 7.00 -5.41 -0.10
CA ARG A 37 6.09 -6.44 -0.63
C ARG A 37 5.03 -5.87 -1.58
N LEU A 38 4.74 -4.58 -1.47
CA LEU A 38 3.87 -3.85 -2.39
C LEU A 38 4.60 -2.62 -2.89
N SER A 39 4.50 -2.36 -4.19
CA SER A 39 4.87 -1.06 -4.75
C SER A 39 3.97 0.04 -4.18
N ILE A 40 4.44 1.29 -4.24
CA ILE A 40 3.65 2.45 -3.76
C ILE A 40 2.28 2.54 -4.44
N GLY A 41 2.19 2.10 -5.71
CA GLY A 41 0.96 2.07 -6.48
C GLY A 41 -0.08 1.09 -5.92
N LYS A 42 0.35 -0.12 -5.56
CA LYS A 42 -0.55 -1.13 -4.96
C LYS A 42 -0.85 -0.87 -3.50
N ALA A 43 0.10 -0.34 -2.73
CA ALA A 43 -0.12 0.04 -1.35
C ALA A 43 -1.18 1.16 -1.23
N ARG A 44 -1.09 2.23 -2.04
CA ARG A 44 -2.11 3.29 -2.02
C ARG A 44 -3.48 2.82 -2.51
N GLU A 45 -3.53 1.85 -3.43
CA GLU A 45 -4.77 1.24 -3.93
C GLU A 45 -5.46 0.44 -2.80
N LEU A 46 -4.69 -0.37 -2.05
CA LEU A 46 -5.18 -1.08 -0.87
C LEU A 46 -5.71 -0.14 0.21
N ALA A 47 -5.00 0.96 0.46
CA ALA A 47 -5.40 1.99 1.41
C ALA A 47 -6.57 2.86 0.91
N GLY A 48 -6.97 2.73 -0.36
CA GLY A 48 -8.09 3.46 -0.94
C GLY A 48 -7.88 4.97 -1.02
N MET A 49 -6.64 5.43 -1.19
CA MET A 49 -6.30 6.85 -1.14
C MET A 49 -5.43 7.34 -2.29
N SER A 50 -5.34 8.66 -2.45
CA SER A 50 -4.50 9.28 -3.47
C SER A 50 -3.01 9.05 -3.17
N LEU A 51 -2.18 9.10 -4.22
CA LEU A 51 -0.73 8.98 -4.07
C LEU A 51 -0.15 10.03 -3.10
N TRP A 52 -0.66 11.26 -3.18
CA TRP A 52 -0.22 12.34 -2.30
C TRP A 52 -0.61 12.10 -0.84
N ALA A 53 -1.84 11.65 -0.57
CA ALA A 53 -2.27 11.29 0.78
C ALA A 53 -1.42 10.16 1.36
N PHE A 54 -1.12 9.13 0.56
CA PHE A 54 -0.29 8.01 0.99
C PHE A 54 1.14 8.45 1.32
N ARG A 55 1.75 9.31 0.50
CA ARG A 55 3.08 9.88 0.78
C ARG A 55 3.12 10.68 2.09
N GLN A 56 2.06 11.40 2.43
CA GLN A 56 1.99 12.06 3.74
C GLN A 56 1.96 11.05 4.89
N GLN A 57 1.27 9.91 4.74
CA GLN A 57 1.25 8.87 5.76
C GLN A 57 2.62 8.21 5.96
N LEU A 58 3.38 8.00 4.87
CA LEU A 58 4.76 7.54 4.92
C LEU A 58 5.66 8.55 5.66
N ALA A 59 5.58 9.82 5.28
CA ALA A 59 6.37 10.89 5.89
C ALA A 59 6.07 11.05 7.39
N ALA A 60 4.79 11.01 7.78
CA ALA A 60 4.37 11.13 9.17
C ALA A 60 4.90 9.99 10.06
N ARG A 61 5.16 8.81 9.48
CA ARG A 61 5.70 7.63 10.18
C ARG A 61 7.19 7.38 9.90
N GLN A 62 7.85 8.31 9.22
CA GLN A 62 9.26 8.20 8.83
C GLN A 62 9.59 6.91 8.05
N ILE A 63 8.62 6.40 7.29
CA ILE A 63 8.84 5.25 6.41
C ILE A 63 9.56 5.78 5.17
N PRO A 64 10.77 5.28 4.85
CA PRO A 64 11.50 5.75 3.68
C PRO A 64 10.67 5.48 2.44
N THR A 65 10.54 6.49 1.57
CA THR A 65 10.12 6.25 0.19
C THR A 65 11.29 5.58 -0.49
N HIS A 66 11.39 4.26 -0.36
CA HIS A 66 12.25 3.45 -1.21
C HIS A 66 11.73 3.69 -2.63
N LEU A 67 12.42 4.59 -3.33
CA LEU A 67 12.32 4.76 -4.78
C LEU A 67 13.61 4.14 -5.27
N ASP A 68 13.67 2.81 -5.20
CA ASP A 68 14.86 2.08 -5.57
C ASP A 68 14.94 2.04 -7.10
N ILE A 69 16.13 1.84 -7.65
CA ILE A 69 16.35 1.70 -9.09
C ILE A 69 15.47 0.57 -9.64
N ASP A 70 15.23 -0.46 -8.84
CA ASP A 70 14.35 -1.58 -9.18
C ASP A 70 12.88 -1.16 -9.37
N ASP A 71 12.37 -0.20 -8.58
CA ASP A 71 11.02 0.35 -8.76
C ASP A 71 10.90 1.07 -10.11
N VAL A 72 11.95 1.80 -10.50
CA VAL A 72 12.02 2.47 -11.81
C VAL A 72 12.06 1.45 -12.93
N GLN A 73 12.76 0.32 -12.76
CA GLN A 73 12.78 -0.74 -13.76
C GLN A 73 11.43 -1.46 -13.89
N GLU A 74 10.70 -1.63 -12.79
CA GLU A 74 9.36 -2.22 -12.80
C GLU A 74 8.34 -1.28 -13.46
N ASP A 75 8.45 0.02 -13.23
CA ASP A 75 7.65 1.04 -13.91
C ASP A 75 7.97 1.08 -15.41
N ILE A 76 9.25 1.00 -15.81
CA ILE A 76 9.64 0.89 -17.22
C ILE A 76 9.03 -0.36 -17.85
N LYS A 77 9.15 -1.54 -17.21
CA LYS A 77 8.53 -2.77 -17.68
C LYS A 77 7.03 -2.62 -17.88
N THR A 78 6.35 -2.04 -16.89
CA THR A 78 4.90 -1.80 -16.92
C THR A 78 4.52 -0.88 -18.07
N LEU A 79 5.25 0.23 -18.25
CA LEU A 79 5.01 1.20 -19.31
C LEU A 79 5.30 0.63 -20.71
N THR A 80 6.35 -0.17 -20.87
CA THR A 80 6.65 -0.90 -22.12
C THR A 80 5.56 -1.91 -22.44
N GLN A 81 5.07 -2.68 -21.47
CA GLN A 81 3.95 -3.62 -21.66
C GLN A 81 2.66 -2.89 -22.08
N LEU A 82 2.46 -1.68 -21.58
CA LEU A 82 1.31 -0.83 -21.92
C LEU A 82 1.51 -0.02 -23.22
N GLY A 83 2.67 -0.13 -23.88
CA GLY A 83 3.01 0.62 -25.10
C GLY A 83 3.07 2.14 -24.90
N ARG A 84 3.45 2.58 -23.69
CA ARG A 84 3.54 4.01 -23.30
C ARG A 84 4.98 4.53 -23.18
N LEU A 85 5.94 3.70 -23.60
CA LEU A 85 7.37 3.96 -23.79
C LEU A 85 7.75 3.36 -25.15
#